data_AF-A0A6I4XHX0-F1
#
_entry.id   AF-A0A6I4XHX0-F1
#
_cell.length_a   1.000
_cell.length_b   1.000
_cell.length_c   1.000
_cell.angle_alpha   90.00
_cell.angle_beta   90.00
_cell.angle_gamma   90.00
#
_symmetry.space_group_name_H-M   'P 1'
#
loop_
_entity.id
_entity.type
_entity.pdbx_description
1 polymer ?
#
loop_
_entity_poly.entity_id
_entity_poly.type
_entity_poly.pdbx_seq_one_letter_code
_entity_poly.pdbx_strand_id
1 'polypeptide(L)'
;MLNQAPWTMVVSADSVTEDTVSIQDTVESTIAVEQEETLMSRDSKDEHIHSTKDNDGRNTEPSELSQSDSSEPVELNESTSSSSENEVRSQNETDAIENQTTEDPTENMASGTYGTSDWYITYDGVLHIGSGTFRSTSEINPWSRYRVKKIVFEGNVIAGEDSSYLFGNSGGTWADLTEIEGLDKLDTSRVTNMSGMFNNTRGLTKLDVSNFDTSNVTNMYAMFNGLFDLTSLDVSNFDTRNVTNMSLMFANVINIDKFDLSNFDTSQVTNMDRMFQGLNRVSSLDISSFDTSKVTNMSSMFSGM
;
A
#
# COMPACT_ATOMS: atom_id res chain seq x y z
N MET A 1 62.30 -11.04 -32.25
CA MET A 1 63.25 -10.88 -31.13
C MET A 1 63.52 -9.38 -30.96
N LEU A 2 63.32 -8.89 -29.72
CA LEU A 2 63.73 -7.60 -29.10
C LEU A 2 63.48 -6.30 -29.90
N ASN A 3 62.55 -5.40 -29.54
CA ASN A 3 62.33 -4.64 -28.30
C ASN A 3 63.45 -3.63 -27.97
N GLN A 4 63.23 -2.33 -28.21
CA GLN A 4 63.04 -1.29 -27.18
C GLN A 4 63.10 0.15 -27.75
N ALA A 5 61.97 0.84 -27.53
CA ALA A 5 61.71 2.26 -27.17
C ALA A 5 62.25 3.48 -27.98
N PRO A 6 61.38 4.47 -28.29
CA PRO A 6 61.68 5.75 -28.94
C PRO A 6 61.82 6.93 -27.94
N TRP A 7 62.18 8.08 -28.51
CA TRP A 7 62.48 9.34 -27.82
C TRP A 7 61.23 10.19 -27.47
N THR A 8 61.45 11.03 -26.47
CA THR A 8 60.67 12.01 -25.69
C THR A 8 59.87 13.09 -26.43
N MET A 9 58.83 13.64 -25.77
CA MET A 9 58.66 15.11 -25.64
C MET A 9 57.79 15.50 -24.43
N VAL A 10 58.28 16.46 -23.65
CA VAL A 10 57.68 17.10 -22.46
C VAL A 10 57.27 18.52 -22.85
N VAL A 11 56.10 19.01 -22.40
CA VAL A 11 55.82 20.44 -22.26
C VAL A 11 55.03 20.66 -20.96
N SER A 12 55.51 21.59 -20.14
CA SER A 12 54.98 22.00 -18.84
C SER A 12 54.29 23.38 -18.89
N ALA A 13 53.46 23.59 -17.87
CA ALA A 13 52.53 24.66 -17.53
C ALA A 13 53.00 26.13 -17.60
N ASP A 14 51.99 27.02 -17.71
CA ASP A 14 51.75 28.28 -16.96
C ASP A 14 50.44 28.90 -17.52
N SER A 15 49.62 29.77 -16.91
CA SER A 15 49.18 30.11 -15.55
C SER A 15 48.12 31.23 -15.71
N VAL A 16 46.99 31.14 -14.98
CA VAL A 16 46.10 32.19 -14.40
C VAL A 16 45.81 33.53 -15.15
N THR A 17 44.52 33.87 -15.30
CA THR A 17 43.94 35.20 -14.96
C THR A 17 42.46 35.08 -14.55
N GLU A 18 42.09 35.72 -13.44
CA GLU A 18 40.73 36.01 -12.95
C GLU A 18 40.02 37.04 -13.84
N ASP A 19 38.68 37.00 -13.88
CA ASP A 19 37.87 38.22 -13.96
C ASP A 19 36.47 37.99 -13.38
N THR A 20 36.11 38.87 -12.44
CA THR A 20 34.86 38.95 -11.68
C THR A 20 33.79 39.74 -12.44
N VAL A 21 32.52 39.28 -12.46
CA VAL A 21 31.36 40.14 -12.78
C VAL A 21 30.18 39.86 -11.84
N SER A 22 29.54 40.97 -11.49
CA SER A 22 28.65 41.33 -10.38
C SER A 22 27.28 40.65 -10.27
N ILE A 23 26.86 40.46 -9.02
CA ILE A 23 25.47 40.30 -8.58
C ILE A 23 24.80 41.68 -8.54
N GLN A 24 23.66 41.85 -9.21
CA GLN A 24 22.69 42.91 -8.91
C GLN A 24 21.28 42.32 -8.83
N ASP A 25 20.57 42.79 -7.81
CA ASP A 25 19.17 42.55 -7.45
C ASP A 25 18.18 42.63 -8.61
N THR A 26 17.13 41.83 -8.55
CA THR A 26 15.75 42.34 -8.71
C THR A 26 14.74 41.43 -8.03
N VAL A 27 13.90 42.06 -7.23
CA VAL A 27 12.84 41.50 -6.38
C VAL A 27 11.50 41.69 -7.09
N GLU A 28 10.58 40.73 -6.87
CA GLU A 28 9.11 40.79 -7.01
C GLU A 28 8.46 41.01 -8.39
N SER A 29 7.55 40.09 -8.77
CA SER A 29 6.15 40.43 -9.12
C SER A 29 5.32 39.17 -9.43
N THR A 30 4.44 38.87 -8.47
CA THR A 30 3.04 38.37 -8.54
C THR A 30 2.52 37.44 -9.65
N ILE A 31 1.92 36.37 -9.12
CA ILE A 31 0.79 35.51 -9.55
C ILE A 31 -0.27 36.21 -10.42
N ALA A 32 -0.67 35.54 -11.50
CA ALA A 32 -2.02 35.62 -12.05
C ALA A 32 -2.51 34.20 -12.41
N VAL A 33 -3.68 33.86 -11.87
CA VAL A 33 -4.44 32.63 -12.04
C VAL A 33 -5.25 32.74 -13.33
N GLU A 34 -5.20 31.73 -14.21
CA GLU A 34 -6.25 31.50 -15.18
C GLU A 34 -6.84 30.10 -14.98
N GLN A 35 -8.11 30.09 -14.59
CA GLN A 35 -9.01 28.95 -14.62
C GLN A 35 -9.51 28.79 -16.06
N GLU A 36 -9.36 27.60 -16.64
CA GLU A 36 -10.23 27.17 -17.73
C GLU A 36 -11.10 26.00 -17.26
N GLU A 37 -12.35 26.32 -16.97
CA GLU A 37 -13.44 25.35 -16.89
C GLU A 37 -13.73 24.81 -18.30
N THR A 38 -13.63 23.50 -18.50
CA THR A 38 -14.23 22.83 -19.66
C THR A 38 -15.48 22.07 -19.23
N LEU A 39 -16.62 22.72 -19.51
CA LEU A 39 -17.96 22.15 -19.51
C LEU A 39 -18.05 21.00 -20.52
N MET A 40 -18.32 19.78 -20.05
CA MET A 40 -18.86 18.72 -20.91
C MET A 40 -20.34 18.48 -20.58
N SER A 41 -21.15 18.82 -21.58
CA SER A 41 -22.60 18.74 -21.65
C SER A 41 -23.14 17.32 -21.54
N ARG A 42 -24.15 17.15 -20.68
CA ARG A 42 -25.14 16.08 -20.74
C ARG A 42 -26.12 16.35 -21.89
N ASP A 43 -26.23 15.41 -22.83
CA ASP A 43 -27.51 14.79 -23.23
C ASP A 43 -27.29 13.90 -24.46
N SER A 44 -27.82 12.67 -24.39
CA SER A 44 -28.55 11.99 -25.47
C SER A 44 -29.02 10.63 -24.95
N LYS A 45 -30.33 10.54 -24.66
CA LYS A 45 -31.07 9.29 -24.60
C LYS A 45 -31.27 8.80 -26.03
N ASP A 46 -31.12 7.49 -26.24
CA ASP A 46 -31.97 6.73 -27.16
C ASP A 46 -32.09 5.28 -26.65
N GLU A 47 -33.33 4.88 -26.35
CA GLU A 47 -33.80 3.50 -26.28
C GLU A 47 -33.83 2.96 -27.75
N HIS A 48 -33.83 1.67 -28.13
CA HIS A 48 -34.32 0.44 -27.53
C HIS A 48 -33.96 -0.75 -28.50
N ILE A 49 -34.11 -1.99 -28.01
CA ILE A 49 -34.38 -3.27 -28.75
C ILE A 49 -33.20 -4.22 -29.07
N HIS A 50 -33.07 -5.21 -28.17
CA HIS A 50 -33.14 -6.68 -28.38
C HIS A 50 -32.08 -7.45 -29.21
N SER A 51 -31.36 -8.36 -28.54
CA SER A 51 -31.29 -9.79 -28.90
C SER A 51 -30.36 -10.56 -27.94
N THR A 52 -30.89 -11.05 -26.83
CA THR A 52 -30.32 -12.23 -26.14
C THR A 52 -30.96 -13.47 -26.75
N LYS A 53 -30.16 -14.26 -27.49
CA LYS A 53 -30.44 -15.67 -27.72
C LYS A 53 -29.66 -16.44 -26.67
N ASP A 54 -30.36 -17.18 -25.83
CA ASP A 54 -30.00 -18.55 -25.49
C ASP A 54 -31.26 -19.23 -24.93
N ASN A 55 -31.84 -20.08 -25.77
CA ASN A 55 -32.99 -20.89 -25.46
C ASN A 55 -32.49 -22.29 -25.12
N ASP A 56 -32.63 -22.62 -23.85
CA ASP A 56 -33.34 -23.79 -23.30
C ASP A 56 -33.01 -25.20 -23.80
N GLY A 57 -32.85 -26.08 -22.81
CA GLY A 57 -32.64 -27.52 -22.96
C GLY A 57 -33.00 -28.26 -21.68
N ARG A 58 -34.29 -28.22 -21.32
CA ARG A 58 -34.94 -29.00 -20.24
C ARG A 58 -34.96 -30.50 -20.52
N ASN A 59 -35.00 -31.30 -19.44
CA ASN A 59 -35.93 -32.42 -19.22
C ASN A 59 -35.92 -32.78 -17.71
N THR A 60 -37.00 -32.56 -16.93
CA THR A 60 -38.18 -33.44 -16.63
C THR A 60 -37.79 -34.79 -15.98
N GLU A 61 -38.40 -35.34 -14.94
CA GLU A 61 -39.61 -35.11 -14.13
C GLU A 61 -39.55 -36.03 -12.85
N PRO A 62 -40.52 -35.99 -11.91
CA PRO A 62 -40.39 -36.40 -10.50
C PRO A 62 -41.19 -37.66 -10.09
N SER A 63 -41.01 -38.10 -8.83
CA SER A 63 -41.91 -38.96 -7.99
C SER A 63 -41.23 -39.20 -6.63
N GLU A 64 -41.82 -39.43 -5.46
CA GLU A 64 -43.18 -39.40 -4.90
C GLU A 64 -43.06 -39.49 -3.35
N LEU A 65 -43.99 -38.86 -2.63
CA LEU A 65 -44.67 -39.25 -1.37
C LEU A 65 -43.95 -40.05 -0.25
N SER A 66 -43.99 -39.51 0.98
CA SER A 66 -44.87 -40.06 2.04
C SER A 66 -44.93 -39.15 3.28
N GLN A 67 -46.16 -38.89 3.72
CA GLN A 67 -46.51 -38.42 5.07
C GLN A 67 -46.89 -39.64 5.93
N SER A 68 -46.65 -39.59 7.24
CA SER A 68 -47.57 -40.18 8.21
C SER A 68 -47.49 -39.44 9.54
N ASP A 69 -48.63 -39.48 10.20
CA ASP A 69 -49.21 -38.57 11.19
C ASP A 69 -49.07 -39.13 12.62
N SER A 70 -49.27 -38.25 13.63
CA SER A 70 -50.12 -38.44 14.82
C SER A 70 -49.58 -37.92 16.17
N SER A 71 -50.34 -36.92 16.69
CA SER A 71 -50.84 -36.70 18.07
C SER A 71 -49.93 -36.19 19.23
N GLU A 72 -49.99 -34.85 19.45
CA GLU A 72 -50.53 -34.09 20.62
C GLU A 72 -50.57 -34.63 22.08
N PRO A 73 -50.77 -33.79 23.14
CA PRO A 73 -50.30 -32.40 23.42
C PRO A 73 -49.98 -32.18 24.95
N VAL A 74 -50.17 -30.93 25.46
CA VAL A 74 -50.28 -30.42 26.86
C VAL A 74 -49.07 -29.53 27.27
N GLU A 75 -49.17 -28.26 27.67
CA GLU A 75 -50.30 -27.35 28.00
C GLU A 75 -49.88 -25.88 27.83
N LEU A 76 -50.86 -25.06 27.45
CA LEU A 76 -50.84 -23.60 27.42
C LEU A 76 -51.15 -23.01 28.80
N ASN A 77 -50.54 -21.88 29.11
CA ASN A 77 -51.05 -20.91 30.08
C ASN A 77 -51.24 -19.58 29.35
N GLU A 78 -52.51 -19.18 29.28
CA GLU A 78 -53.03 -17.92 28.74
C GLU A 78 -52.75 -16.75 29.69
N SER A 79 -52.28 -15.62 29.18
CA SER A 79 -53.09 -14.42 28.83
C SER A 79 -53.90 -13.82 29.99
N THR A 80 -53.74 -12.52 30.23
CA THR A 80 -54.85 -11.55 30.07
C THR A 80 -54.40 -10.10 30.25
N SER A 81 -55.16 -9.22 29.60
CA SER A 81 -54.91 -7.84 29.22
C SER A 81 -55.76 -6.87 30.05
N SER A 82 -55.63 -5.57 29.74
CA SER A 82 -56.54 -4.44 30.04
C SER A 82 -56.31 -3.71 31.39
N SER A 83 -56.48 -2.39 31.55
CA SER A 83 -56.55 -1.18 30.70
C SER A 83 -56.85 0.01 31.63
N SER A 84 -56.42 1.25 31.28
CA SER A 84 -56.97 2.59 31.67
C SER A 84 -56.97 3.00 33.18
N GLU A 85 -56.81 4.25 33.65
CA GLU A 85 -56.76 5.63 33.13
C GLU A 85 -56.29 6.59 34.28
N ASN A 86 -55.74 7.77 33.93
CA ASN A 86 -55.60 9.10 34.61
C ASN A 86 -56.02 9.32 36.09
N GLU A 87 -55.51 10.23 36.92
CA GLU A 87 -54.64 11.44 36.87
C GLU A 87 -54.33 11.83 38.34
N VAL A 88 -53.26 12.59 38.63
CA VAL A 88 -53.20 13.77 39.56
C VAL A 88 -51.73 14.22 39.82
N ARG A 89 -51.38 15.34 39.20
CA ARG A 89 -50.54 16.50 39.60
C ARG A 89 -49.71 16.44 40.92
N SER A 90 -48.39 16.68 40.83
CA SER A 90 -47.71 17.93 41.27
C SER A 90 -46.17 17.81 41.33
N GLN A 91 -45.51 18.70 40.58
CA GLN A 91 -44.22 19.41 40.81
C GLN A 91 -43.02 18.68 41.44
N ASN A 92 -41.91 18.62 40.68
CA ASN A 92 -40.64 19.24 41.07
C ASN A 92 -39.74 19.46 39.84
N GLU A 93 -39.14 20.65 39.80
CA GLU A 93 -38.07 21.08 38.89
C GLU A 93 -36.73 20.40 39.24
N THR A 94 -35.74 20.58 38.36
CA THR A 94 -34.29 20.29 38.48
C THR A 94 -33.93 18.80 38.37
N ASP A 95 -33.07 18.32 37.47
CA ASP A 95 -31.91 18.90 36.79
C ASP A 95 -31.78 18.41 35.35
N ALA A 96 -31.18 19.25 34.51
CA ALA A 96 -30.73 18.90 33.18
C ALA A 96 -29.74 17.72 33.26
N ILE A 97 -30.12 16.58 32.70
CA ILE A 97 -29.15 15.53 32.36
C ILE A 97 -28.42 16.03 31.11
N GLU A 98 -27.39 16.81 31.35
CA GLU A 98 -26.32 17.04 30.39
C GLU A 98 -25.62 15.69 30.22
N ASN A 99 -26.03 14.92 29.21
CA ASN A 99 -25.23 13.81 28.70
C ASN A 99 -24.02 14.40 27.95
N GLN A 100 -23.14 15.07 28.69
CA GLN A 100 -21.76 15.22 28.26
C GLN A 100 -21.08 13.89 28.54
N THR A 101 -21.12 13.02 27.52
CA THR A 101 -20.09 11.99 27.39
C THR A 101 -18.78 12.75 27.22
N THR A 102 -18.08 12.98 28.34
CA THR A 102 -16.66 13.33 28.29
C THR A 102 -15.97 12.09 27.74
N GLU A 103 -15.69 12.07 26.44
CA GLU A 103 -14.78 11.07 25.85
C GLU A 103 -13.50 11.10 26.69
N ASP A 104 -13.20 9.98 27.34
CA ASP A 104 -11.94 9.80 28.02
C ASP A 104 -10.85 9.84 26.93
N PRO A 105 -9.90 10.80 26.96
CA PRO A 105 -8.87 10.93 25.92
C PRO A 105 -7.89 9.74 25.87
N THR A 106 -8.11 8.71 26.69
CA THR A 106 -7.28 7.51 26.79
C THR A 106 -7.80 6.32 25.99
N GLU A 107 -8.97 6.41 25.35
CA GLU A 107 -9.48 5.30 24.54
C GLU A 107 -8.93 5.34 23.10
N ASN A 108 -8.35 4.23 22.65
CA ASN A 108 -7.84 4.08 21.29
C ASN A 108 -9.00 3.80 20.32
N MET A 109 -8.96 4.34 19.09
CA MET A 109 -9.94 4.04 18.04
C MET A 109 -10.06 2.54 17.76
N ALA A 110 -8.95 1.82 17.86
CA ALA A 110 -8.90 0.37 17.74
C ALA A 110 -7.68 -0.19 18.46
N SER A 111 -7.75 -1.45 18.88
CA SER A 111 -6.61 -2.18 19.42
C SER A 111 -6.79 -3.69 19.26
N GLY A 112 -5.71 -4.44 19.47
CA GLY A 112 -5.74 -5.89 19.48
C GLY A 112 -4.33 -6.48 19.43
N THR A 113 -4.23 -7.71 18.95
CA THR A 113 -2.95 -8.36 18.69
C THR A 113 -2.83 -8.78 17.23
N TYR A 114 -1.60 -8.89 16.74
CA TYR A 114 -1.26 -9.51 15.47
C TYR A 114 -0.12 -10.50 15.69
N GLY A 115 -0.46 -11.78 15.72
CA GLY A 115 0.41 -12.80 16.30
C GLY A 115 0.55 -12.57 17.80
N THR A 116 1.77 -12.35 18.28
CA THR A 116 2.06 -12.02 19.70
C THR A 116 2.32 -10.54 19.94
N SER A 117 2.30 -9.71 18.89
CA SER A 117 2.48 -8.26 19.02
C SER A 117 1.16 -7.59 19.33
N ASP A 118 1.14 -6.79 20.39
CA ASP A 118 0.05 -5.84 20.64
C ASP A 118 0.10 -4.70 19.62
N TRP A 119 -1.07 -4.14 19.29
CA TRP A 119 -1.18 -2.94 18.48
C TRP A 119 -2.38 -2.11 18.91
N TYR A 120 -2.31 -0.81 18.65
CA TYR A 120 -3.45 0.09 18.78
C TYR A 120 -3.37 1.24 17.79
N ILE A 121 -4.51 1.85 17.50
CA ILE A 121 -4.62 3.02 16.64
C ILE A 121 -5.29 4.14 17.42
N THR A 122 -4.65 5.28 17.48
CA THR A 122 -5.18 6.51 18.08
C THR A 122 -6.20 7.19 17.17
N TYR A 123 -7.05 8.07 17.71
CA TYR A 123 -8.08 8.77 16.91
C TYR A 123 -7.51 9.69 15.82
N ASP A 124 -6.28 10.19 15.98
CA ASP A 124 -5.59 10.97 14.95
C ASP A 124 -4.99 10.12 13.81
N GLY A 125 -4.99 8.79 13.96
CA GLY A 125 -4.63 7.82 12.92
C GLY A 125 -3.21 7.28 13.02
N VAL A 126 -2.61 7.27 14.21
CA VAL A 126 -1.28 6.68 14.45
C VAL A 126 -1.43 5.22 14.85
N LEU A 127 -0.86 4.30 14.06
CA LEU A 127 -0.76 2.88 14.38
C LEU A 127 0.49 2.63 15.22
N HIS A 128 0.31 2.21 16.46
CA HIS A 128 1.36 1.78 17.37
C HIS A 128 1.49 0.26 17.33
N ILE A 129 2.73 -0.22 17.25
CA ILE A 129 3.06 -1.64 17.15
C ILE A 129 4.05 -1.99 18.26
N GLY A 130 3.61 -2.83 19.19
CA GLY A 130 4.43 -3.34 20.29
C GLY A 130 5.46 -4.37 19.84
N SER A 131 6.25 -4.87 20.78
CA SER A 131 7.16 -5.99 20.49
C SER A 131 6.40 -7.30 20.26
N GLY A 132 6.93 -8.18 19.42
CA GLY A 132 6.38 -9.52 19.29
C GLY A 132 6.75 -10.21 17.99
N THR A 133 5.91 -11.14 17.57
CA THR A 133 6.02 -11.85 16.30
C THR A 133 4.70 -11.74 15.57
N PHE A 134 4.74 -11.21 14.36
CA PHE A 134 3.60 -11.20 13.48
C PHE A 134 3.31 -12.62 12.98
N ARG A 135 2.02 -12.96 12.86
CA ARG A 135 1.62 -14.16 12.12
C ARG A 135 1.84 -13.93 10.62
N SER A 136 2.03 -15.00 9.84
CA SER A 136 2.03 -14.89 8.37
C SER A 136 0.69 -14.32 7.88
N THR A 137 0.72 -13.42 6.92
CA THR A 137 -0.44 -12.81 6.27
C THR A 137 -1.13 -13.80 5.33
N SER A 138 -1.70 -14.89 5.85
CA SER A 138 -2.75 -15.63 5.13
C SER A 138 -4.11 -14.92 5.20
N GLU A 139 -4.18 -13.79 5.91
CA GLU A 139 -5.37 -13.00 6.22
C GLU A 139 -5.10 -11.50 6.05
N ILE A 140 -6.17 -10.72 5.99
CA ILE A 140 -6.17 -9.26 6.07
C ILE A 140 -5.58 -8.83 7.43
N ASN A 141 -4.49 -8.05 7.44
CA ASN A 141 -3.94 -7.52 8.68
C ASN A 141 -4.95 -6.58 9.39
N PRO A 142 -4.96 -6.49 10.74
CA PRO A 142 -6.04 -5.88 11.49
C PRO A 142 -6.26 -4.39 11.21
N TRP A 143 -5.19 -3.68 10.83
CA TRP A 143 -5.19 -2.24 10.61
C TRP A 143 -5.55 -1.83 9.18
N SER A 144 -5.55 -2.75 8.20
CA SER A 144 -5.83 -2.47 6.77
C SER A 144 -7.14 -1.72 6.47
N ARG A 145 -8.15 -1.83 7.35
CA ARG A 145 -9.46 -1.19 7.21
C ARG A 145 -9.49 0.25 7.73
N TYR A 146 -8.46 0.68 8.45
CA TYR A 146 -8.36 2.02 9.02
C TYR A 146 -7.52 2.92 8.11
N ARG A 147 -7.79 4.22 8.15
CA ARG A 147 -6.95 5.24 7.51
C ARG A 147 -5.77 5.55 8.42
N VAL A 148 -4.70 4.78 8.29
CA VAL A 148 -3.46 4.99 9.03
C VAL A 148 -2.69 6.14 8.39
N LYS A 149 -2.28 7.13 9.20
CA LYS A 149 -1.48 8.29 8.77
C LYS A 149 -0.01 8.17 9.15
N LYS A 150 0.28 7.47 10.25
CA LYS A 150 1.62 7.24 10.76
C LYS A 150 1.71 5.86 11.39
N ILE A 151 2.86 5.20 11.25
CA ILE A 151 3.18 3.97 11.97
C ILE A 151 4.30 4.26 12.96
N VAL A 152 4.21 3.71 14.17
CA VAL A 152 5.23 3.77 15.20
C VAL A 152 5.51 2.37 15.72
N PHE A 153 6.72 1.87 15.49
CA PHE A 153 7.22 0.66 16.13
C PHE A 153 7.76 1.00 17.53
N GLU A 154 7.06 0.55 18.55
CA GLU A 154 7.41 0.77 19.95
C GLU A 154 8.40 -0.29 20.44
N GLY A 155 8.33 -1.51 19.89
CA GLY A 155 9.23 -2.62 20.21
C GLY A 155 9.73 -3.39 18.98
N ASN A 156 10.62 -4.35 19.21
CA ASN A 156 11.16 -5.21 18.16
C ASN A 156 10.12 -6.24 17.72
N VAL A 157 9.95 -6.38 16.41
CA VAL A 157 8.95 -7.24 15.79
C VAL A 157 9.62 -8.20 14.82
N ILE A 158 9.30 -9.49 14.95
CA ILE A 158 9.66 -10.50 13.95
C ILE A 158 8.52 -10.59 12.95
N ALA A 159 8.80 -10.33 11.68
CA ALA A 159 7.82 -10.41 10.60
C ALA A 159 7.40 -11.87 10.33
N GLY A 160 6.16 -12.06 9.87
CA GLY A 160 5.66 -13.37 9.44
C GLY A 160 6.24 -13.79 8.08
N GLU A 161 6.28 -15.09 7.80
CA GLU A 161 6.86 -15.61 6.53
C GLU A 161 6.15 -15.04 5.30
N ASP A 162 4.83 -14.88 5.38
CA ASP A 162 4.08 -14.02 4.48
C ASP A 162 3.89 -12.66 5.15
N SER A 163 4.41 -11.61 4.54
CA SER A 163 4.22 -10.22 4.97
C SER A 163 3.65 -9.39 3.82
N SER A 164 2.87 -10.04 2.96
CA SER A 164 2.21 -9.36 1.85
C SER A 164 1.20 -8.32 2.35
N TYR A 165 1.22 -7.15 1.72
CA TYR A 165 0.34 -6.03 2.03
C TYR A 165 0.34 -5.60 3.51
N LEU A 166 1.44 -5.84 4.24
CA LEU A 166 1.54 -5.54 5.67
C LEU A 166 1.28 -4.06 5.98
N PHE A 167 1.80 -3.16 5.15
CA PHE A 167 1.65 -1.70 5.25
C PHE A 167 1.19 -1.11 3.91
N GLY A 168 0.25 -1.77 3.24
CA GLY A 168 -0.27 -1.35 1.96
C GLY A 168 -1.50 -2.14 1.57
N ASN A 169 -2.20 -1.72 0.52
CA ASN A 169 -3.21 -2.55 -0.14
C ASN A 169 -3.49 -2.03 -1.56
N SER A 170 -4.25 -2.79 -2.31
CA SER A 170 -4.72 -2.38 -3.65
C SER A 170 -5.81 -1.29 -3.60
N GLY A 171 -6.32 -0.94 -2.41
CA GLY A 171 -7.29 0.11 -2.17
C GLY A 171 -6.62 1.46 -1.85
N GLY A 172 -7.39 2.55 -1.86
CA GLY A 172 -6.84 3.88 -1.58
C GLY A 172 -6.63 4.20 -0.09
N THR A 173 -6.88 3.27 0.84
CA THR A 173 -6.92 3.60 2.29
C THR A 173 -5.55 3.93 2.89
N TRP A 174 -4.46 3.49 2.24
CA TRP A 174 -3.08 3.80 2.65
C TRP A 174 -2.52 5.08 2.01
N ALA A 175 -3.31 5.79 1.21
CA ALA A 175 -2.88 7.05 0.60
C ALA A 175 -2.51 8.12 1.65
N ASP A 176 -3.07 8.02 2.86
CA ASP A 176 -2.89 8.99 3.94
C ASP A 176 -1.64 8.70 4.82
N LEU A 177 -0.96 7.54 4.64
CA LEU A 177 0.27 7.21 5.38
C LEU A 177 1.43 8.07 4.89
N THR A 178 2.01 8.87 5.79
CA THR A 178 3.09 9.82 5.47
C THR A 178 4.42 9.52 6.17
N GLU A 179 4.40 8.75 7.25
CA GLU A 179 5.58 8.48 8.08
C GLU A 179 5.54 7.08 8.73
N ILE A 180 6.72 6.45 8.82
CA ILE A 180 6.96 5.22 9.58
C ILE A 180 8.16 5.45 10.50
N GLU A 181 7.94 5.40 11.81
CA GLU A 181 8.99 5.49 12.82
C GLU A 181 9.37 4.10 13.35
N GLY A 182 10.67 3.82 13.43
CA GLY A 182 11.19 2.58 13.99
C GLY A 182 11.11 1.37 13.06
N LEU A 183 11.06 1.57 11.74
CA LEU A 183 11.00 0.47 10.77
C LEU A 183 12.22 -0.48 10.86
N ASP A 184 13.36 0.01 11.38
CA ASP A 184 14.55 -0.77 11.73
C ASP A 184 14.30 -1.86 12.79
N LYS A 185 13.20 -1.76 13.55
CA LYS A 185 12.79 -2.75 14.55
C LYS A 185 12.05 -3.95 13.95
N LEU A 186 11.75 -3.93 12.64
CA LEU A 186 11.10 -5.03 11.94
C LEU A 186 12.15 -5.99 11.39
N ASP A 187 12.29 -7.16 12.02
CA ASP A 187 13.14 -8.26 11.55
C ASP A 187 12.43 -9.02 10.41
N THR A 188 12.96 -8.88 9.20
CA THR A 188 12.43 -9.53 7.99
C THR A 188 13.17 -10.81 7.60
N SER A 189 14.12 -11.31 8.41
CA SER A 189 15.00 -12.44 8.05
C SER A 189 14.27 -13.73 7.72
N ARG A 190 13.00 -13.87 8.13
CA ARG A 190 12.14 -15.04 7.87
C ARG A 190 11.14 -14.84 6.73
N VAL A 191 11.07 -13.65 6.15
CA VAL A 191 10.04 -13.31 5.16
C VAL A 191 10.37 -13.96 3.82
N THR A 192 9.39 -14.63 3.23
CA THR A 192 9.48 -15.25 1.90
C THR A 192 8.59 -14.54 0.87
N ASN A 193 7.57 -13.82 1.32
CA ASN A 193 6.65 -13.05 0.48
C ASN A 193 6.54 -11.60 1.00
N MET A 194 7.04 -10.64 0.22
CA MET A 194 6.93 -9.20 0.49
C MET A 194 5.96 -8.49 -0.48
N SER A 195 5.11 -9.26 -1.16
CA SER A 195 4.25 -8.70 -2.20
C SER A 195 3.33 -7.60 -1.66
N GLY A 196 3.39 -6.43 -2.29
CA GLY A 196 2.57 -5.29 -1.95
C GLY A 196 2.79 -4.71 -0.55
N MET A 197 3.91 -5.01 0.12
CA MET A 197 4.17 -4.59 1.50
C MET A 197 3.94 -3.10 1.74
N PHE A 198 4.30 -2.23 0.79
CA PHE A 198 4.06 -0.78 0.82
C PHE A 198 3.17 -0.32 -0.34
N ASN A 199 2.34 -1.20 -0.88
CA ASN A 199 1.54 -0.86 -2.06
C ASN A 199 0.56 0.28 -1.79
N ASN A 200 0.55 1.27 -2.69
CA ASN A 200 -0.31 2.45 -2.67
C ASN A 200 -0.20 3.31 -1.39
N THR A 201 0.94 3.31 -0.70
CA THR A 201 1.21 4.30 0.36
C THR A 201 1.62 5.63 -0.27
N ARG A 202 0.64 6.30 -0.89
CA ARG A 202 0.87 7.43 -1.83
C ARG A 202 1.56 8.63 -1.17
N GLY A 203 1.30 8.88 0.11
CA GLY A 203 1.81 10.02 0.87
C GLY A 203 3.17 9.80 1.55
N LEU A 204 3.76 8.60 1.48
CA LEU A 204 5.09 8.36 2.06
C LEU A 204 6.15 9.18 1.31
N THR A 205 6.82 10.09 2.02
CA THR A 205 7.89 10.93 1.44
C THR A 205 9.29 10.34 1.63
N LYS A 206 9.44 9.45 2.63
CA LYS A 206 10.66 8.74 2.99
C LYS A 206 10.32 7.30 3.37
N LEU A 207 11.21 6.38 3.01
CA LEU A 207 11.11 4.96 3.35
C LEU A 207 12.52 4.39 3.48
N ASP A 208 12.90 3.99 4.70
CA ASP A 208 14.20 3.36 4.98
C ASP A 208 14.03 1.85 5.13
N VAL A 209 14.53 1.10 4.14
CA VAL A 209 14.52 -0.37 4.10
C VAL A 209 15.92 -0.97 4.22
N SER A 210 16.89 -0.19 4.71
CA SER A 210 18.29 -0.62 4.82
C SER A 210 18.50 -1.83 5.76
N ASN A 211 17.60 -2.03 6.73
CA ASN A 211 17.64 -3.17 7.66
C ASN A 211 16.91 -4.42 7.14
N PHE A 212 16.30 -4.36 5.95
CA PHE A 212 15.56 -5.52 5.43
C PHE A 212 16.54 -6.61 4.98
N ASP A 213 16.41 -7.79 5.58
CA ASP A 213 16.97 -9.03 5.05
C ASP A 213 15.98 -9.61 4.04
N THR A 214 16.37 -9.63 2.77
CA THR A 214 15.57 -10.17 1.66
C THR A 214 16.10 -11.51 1.15
N SER A 215 17.08 -12.11 1.81
CA SER A 215 17.78 -13.30 1.31
C SER A 215 16.86 -14.53 1.14
N ASN A 216 15.75 -14.58 1.85
CA ASN A 216 14.73 -15.64 1.75
C ASN A 216 13.53 -15.27 0.88
N VAL A 217 13.46 -14.05 0.35
CA VAL A 217 12.29 -13.53 -0.38
C VAL A 217 12.23 -14.13 -1.77
N THR A 218 11.04 -14.64 -2.12
CA THR A 218 10.75 -15.23 -3.44
C THR A 218 9.77 -14.41 -4.26
N ASN A 219 9.02 -13.51 -3.62
CA ASN A 219 7.99 -12.68 -4.25
C ASN A 219 8.07 -11.22 -3.77
N MET A 220 8.33 -10.30 -4.71
CA MET A 220 8.38 -8.85 -4.51
C MET A 220 7.33 -8.12 -5.36
N TYR A 221 6.29 -8.82 -5.81
CA TYR A 221 5.19 -8.25 -6.60
C TYR A 221 4.66 -6.96 -5.96
N ALA A 222 4.64 -5.86 -6.71
CA ALA A 222 4.07 -4.57 -6.31
C ALA A 222 4.59 -4.00 -4.97
N MET A 223 5.76 -4.45 -4.46
CA MET A 223 6.26 -4.09 -3.13
C MET A 223 6.31 -2.57 -2.90
N PHE A 224 6.73 -1.80 -3.92
CA PHE A 224 6.80 -0.35 -3.92
C PHE A 224 5.91 0.30 -4.99
N ASN A 225 4.85 -0.39 -5.44
CA ASN A 225 3.94 0.17 -6.43
C ASN A 225 3.12 1.32 -5.84
N GLY A 226 3.08 2.46 -6.54
CA GLY A 226 2.22 3.59 -6.20
C GLY A 226 2.75 4.47 -5.06
N LEU A 227 4.06 4.54 -4.87
CA LEU A 227 4.71 5.47 -3.94
C LEU A 227 4.89 6.84 -4.60
N PHE A 228 3.77 7.55 -4.81
CA PHE A 228 3.76 8.77 -5.60
C PHE A 228 4.61 9.90 -5.00
N ASP A 229 4.57 10.10 -3.67
CA ASP A 229 5.28 11.21 -3.01
C ASP A 229 6.70 10.83 -2.54
N LEU A 230 7.14 9.59 -2.77
CA LEU A 230 8.46 9.13 -2.35
C LEU A 230 9.55 9.76 -3.21
N THR A 231 10.56 10.34 -2.56
CA THR A 231 11.62 11.12 -3.22
C THR A 231 12.94 10.38 -3.33
N SER A 232 13.15 9.32 -2.54
CA SER A 232 14.33 8.46 -2.59
C SER A 232 13.99 7.08 -2.06
N LEU A 233 14.67 6.06 -2.60
CA LEU A 233 14.56 4.68 -2.15
C LEU A 233 15.89 3.98 -2.41
N ASP A 234 16.57 3.56 -1.35
CA ASP A 234 17.78 2.75 -1.45
C ASP A 234 17.40 1.27 -1.31
N VAL A 235 17.66 0.50 -2.36
CA VAL A 235 17.47 -0.97 -2.41
C VAL A 235 18.78 -1.69 -2.69
N SER A 236 19.92 -1.02 -2.50
CA SER A 236 21.24 -1.60 -2.79
C SER A 236 21.59 -2.79 -1.90
N ASN A 237 20.97 -2.91 -0.72
CA ASN A 237 21.13 -4.05 0.20
C ASN A 237 20.28 -5.28 -0.18
N PHE A 238 19.39 -5.18 -1.17
CA PHE A 238 18.46 -6.27 -1.48
C PHE A 238 19.20 -7.43 -2.15
N ASP A 239 19.10 -8.60 -1.52
CA ASP A 239 19.46 -9.89 -2.10
C ASP A 239 18.25 -10.47 -2.85
N THR A 240 18.30 -10.49 -4.17
CA THR A 240 17.17 -10.92 -5.02
C THR A 240 17.35 -12.29 -5.67
N ARG A 241 18.40 -13.05 -5.30
CA ARG A 241 18.76 -14.31 -5.97
C ARG A 241 17.67 -15.38 -5.98
N ASN A 242 16.74 -15.30 -5.03
CA ASN A 242 15.62 -16.24 -4.88
C ASN A 242 14.30 -15.70 -5.44
N VAL A 243 14.27 -14.44 -5.90
CA VAL A 243 13.04 -13.77 -6.33
C VAL A 243 12.61 -14.29 -7.70
N THR A 244 11.35 -14.69 -7.79
CA THR A 244 10.74 -15.22 -9.02
C THR A 244 9.75 -14.26 -9.66
N ASN A 245 9.22 -13.30 -8.88
CA ASN A 245 8.24 -12.32 -9.33
C ASN A 245 8.60 -10.91 -8.85
N MET A 246 8.82 -10.01 -9.82
CA MET A 246 9.08 -8.57 -9.61
C MET A 246 8.06 -7.69 -10.34
N SER A 247 6.93 -8.26 -10.79
CA SER A 247 5.92 -7.48 -11.50
C SER A 247 5.40 -6.33 -10.64
N LEU A 248 5.19 -5.16 -11.27
CA LEU A 248 4.82 -3.90 -10.64
C LEU A 248 5.77 -3.38 -9.53
N MET A 249 6.92 -3.99 -9.28
CA MET A 249 7.72 -3.71 -8.06
C MET A 249 7.99 -2.22 -7.84
N PHE A 250 8.30 -1.45 -8.90
CA PHE A 250 8.55 -0.01 -8.86
C PHE A 250 7.52 0.79 -9.68
N ALA A 251 6.37 0.20 -10.01
CA ALA A 251 5.38 0.87 -10.85
C ALA A 251 4.84 2.14 -10.16
N ASN A 252 4.65 3.20 -10.94
CA ASN A 252 4.07 4.47 -10.50
C ASN A 252 4.85 5.15 -9.35
N VAL A 253 6.16 4.92 -9.25
CA VAL A 253 7.06 5.69 -8.37
C VAL A 253 7.54 6.93 -9.12
N ILE A 254 6.67 7.95 -9.18
CA ILE A 254 6.82 9.05 -10.15
C ILE A 254 7.82 10.13 -9.74
N ASN A 255 8.26 10.17 -8.47
CA ASN A 255 9.08 11.27 -7.92
C ASN A 255 10.57 10.93 -7.74
N ILE A 256 10.97 9.66 -7.95
CA ILE A 256 12.37 9.22 -7.95
C ILE A 256 12.95 9.36 -9.36
N ASP A 257 14.16 9.90 -9.49
CA ASP A 257 14.85 10.14 -10.77
C ASP A 257 15.98 9.13 -11.07
N LYS A 258 16.40 8.33 -10.09
CA LYS A 258 17.44 7.32 -10.23
C LYS A 258 17.18 6.11 -9.32
N PHE A 259 17.42 4.92 -9.86
CA PHE A 259 17.53 3.68 -9.11
C PHE A 259 18.95 3.10 -9.28
N ASP A 260 19.51 2.57 -8.19
CA ASP A 260 20.67 1.68 -8.26
C ASP A 260 20.18 0.24 -8.12
N LEU A 261 20.24 -0.51 -9.22
CA LEU A 261 19.80 -1.91 -9.30
C LEU A 261 20.97 -2.84 -9.59
N SER A 262 22.21 -2.38 -9.40
CA SER A 262 23.42 -3.13 -9.76
C SER A 262 23.57 -4.46 -9.02
N ASN A 263 23.00 -4.57 -7.82
CA ASN A 263 23.02 -5.79 -7.00
C ASN A 263 21.86 -6.77 -7.28
N PHE A 264 20.92 -6.42 -8.17
CA PHE A 264 19.81 -7.31 -8.48
C PHE A 264 20.29 -8.52 -9.29
N ASP A 265 20.16 -9.71 -8.71
CA ASP A 265 20.20 -10.98 -9.42
C ASP A 265 18.79 -11.33 -9.89
N THR A 266 18.57 -11.29 -11.21
CA THR A 266 17.27 -11.62 -11.82
C THR A 266 17.22 -13.00 -12.47
N SER A 267 18.24 -13.85 -12.26
CA SER A 267 18.40 -15.14 -12.93
C SER A 267 17.30 -16.17 -12.61
N GLN A 268 16.50 -15.93 -11.57
CA GLN A 268 15.32 -16.74 -11.21
C GLN A 268 13.98 -16.05 -11.54
N VAL A 269 14.00 -14.79 -11.99
CA VAL A 269 12.78 -14.02 -12.24
C VAL A 269 12.06 -14.56 -13.48
N THR A 270 10.77 -14.81 -13.32
CA THR A 270 9.89 -15.28 -14.41
C THR A 270 8.88 -14.23 -14.85
N ASN A 271 8.63 -13.20 -14.02
CA ASN A 271 7.66 -12.14 -14.30
C ASN A 271 8.18 -10.75 -13.88
N MET A 272 8.23 -9.85 -14.86
CA MET A 272 8.59 -8.43 -14.73
C MET A 272 7.52 -7.51 -15.34
N ASP A 273 6.26 -7.98 -15.48
CA ASP A 273 5.12 -7.16 -15.96
C ASP A 273 5.11 -5.82 -15.24
N ARG A 274 5.12 -4.73 -16.02
CA ARG A 274 5.02 -3.35 -15.53
C ARG A 274 6.03 -2.97 -14.43
N MET A 275 7.16 -3.66 -14.27
CA MET A 275 8.10 -3.44 -13.17
C MET A 275 8.54 -1.97 -13.03
N PHE A 276 8.69 -1.26 -14.16
CA PHE A 276 9.10 0.15 -14.26
C PHE A 276 8.03 1.03 -14.93
N GLN A 277 6.75 0.59 -14.91
CA GLN A 277 5.67 1.36 -15.51
C GLN A 277 5.54 2.71 -14.80
N GLY A 278 5.45 3.79 -15.57
CA GLY A 278 5.16 5.13 -15.03
C GLY A 278 6.33 5.76 -14.26
N LEU A 279 7.57 5.31 -14.47
CA LEU A 279 8.77 5.95 -13.92
C LEU A 279 9.13 7.25 -14.68
N ASN A 280 8.19 8.17 -14.77
CA ASN A 280 8.25 9.33 -15.67
C ASN A 280 9.43 10.31 -15.43
N ARG A 281 10.12 10.22 -14.29
CA ARG A 281 11.29 11.06 -13.95
C ARG A 281 12.63 10.37 -14.19
N VAL A 282 12.65 9.06 -14.43
CA VAL A 282 13.87 8.29 -14.65
C VAL A 282 14.25 8.40 -16.12
N SER A 283 15.21 9.27 -16.44
CA SER A 283 15.67 9.48 -17.83
C SER A 283 16.55 8.35 -18.38
N SER A 284 17.19 7.59 -17.51
CA SER A 284 18.02 6.44 -17.86
C SER A 284 18.02 5.42 -16.73
N LEU A 285 17.92 4.14 -17.06
CA LEU A 285 17.97 3.05 -16.11
C LEU A 285 19.02 2.02 -16.53
N ASP A 286 20.01 1.78 -15.67
CA ASP A 286 20.98 0.72 -15.90
C ASP A 286 20.41 -0.62 -15.43
N ILE A 287 20.17 -1.51 -16.40
CA ILE A 287 19.69 -2.88 -16.21
C ILE A 287 20.67 -3.90 -16.79
N SER A 288 21.94 -3.52 -16.96
CA SER A 288 22.95 -4.39 -17.57
C SER A 288 23.24 -5.66 -16.78
N SER A 289 22.93 -5.69 -15.48
CA SER A 289 23.01 -6.87 -14.60
C SER A 289 21.86 -7.85 -14.78
N PHE A 290 20.76 -7.47 -15.46
CA PHE A 290 19.56 -8.29 -15.51
C PHE A 290 19.76 -9.50 -16.43
N ASP A 291 19.73 -10.70 -15.85
CA ASP A 291 19.51 -11.95 -16.58
C ASP A 291 18.01 -12.15 -16.81
N THR A 292 17.57 -12.04 -18.06
CA THR A 292 16.18 -12.21 -18.45
C THR A 292 15.87 -13.57 -19.09
N SER A 293 16.81 -14.52 -19.03
CA SER A 293 16.69 -15.82 -19.73
C SER A 293 15.49 -16.67 -19.32
N LYS A 294 14.97 -16.48 -18.09
CA LYS A 294 13.78 -17.17 -17.56
C LYS A 294 12.51 -16.32 -17.57
N VAL A 295 12.59 -15.05 -17.96
CA VAL A 295 11.43 -14.16 -17.90
C VAL A 295 10.44 -14.53 -19.00
N THR A 296 9.22 -14.83 -18.60
CA THR A 296 8.10 -15.21 -19.49
C THR A 296 7.13 -14.06 -19.74
N ASN A 297 7.13 -13.03 -18.88
CA ASN A 297 6.29 -11.86 -19.03
C ASN A 297 7.06 -10.56 -18.68
N MET A 298 7.18 -9.65 -19.64
CA MET A 298 7.69 -8.27 -19.48
C MET A 298 6.71 -7.24 -20.06
N SER A 299 5.42 -7.58 -20.08
CA SER A 299 4.42 -6.71 -20.69
C SER A 299 4.43 -5.33 -20.02
N SER A 300 4.42 -4.27 -20.84
CA SER A 300 4.41 -2.88 -20.36
C SER A 300 5.51 -2.50 -19.37
N MET A 301 6.62 -3.24 -19.29
CA MET A 301 7.68 -3.07 -18.28
C MET A 301 8.18 -1.62 -18.19
N PHE A 302 8.35 -0.95 -19.32
CA PHE A 302 8.82 0.44 -19.42
C PHE A 302 7.73 1.42 -19.90
N SER A 303 6.45 1.05 -19.82
CA SER A 303 5.38 1.92 -20.32
C SER A 303 5.30 3.21 -19.49
N GLY A 304 5.45 4.36 -20.13
CA GLY A 304 5.39 5.68 -19.50
C GLY A 304 6.71 6.18 -18.87
N MET A 305 7.78 5.38 -18.92
CA MET A 305 9.13 5.87 -18.60
C MET A 305 9.64 6.81 -19.70
#